data_AF-B5IIT7-F1
#
_entry.id   AF-B5IIT7-F1
#
_cell.length_a   1.000
_cell.length_b   1.000
_cell.length_c   1.000
_cell.angle_alpha   90.00
_cell.angle_beta   90.00
_cell.angle_gamma   90.00
#
_symmetry.space_group_name_H-M   'P 1'
#
loop_
_entity.id
_entity.type
_entity.pdbx_description
1 polymer ?
#
loop_
_entity_poly.entity_id
_entity_poly.type
_entity_poly.pdbx_seq_one_letter_code
_entity_poly.pdbx_strand_id
1 'polypeptide(L)'
;MRTADPGSSDSRRAPRRRPSWPVLTTAPAVNPVLDLLKQGESQINGGNLQAALNTLGGFPALWQKASPVIQPLAGDKWPAIDNAAQRLIKMVDGSDPTKAEASSAVSGLMGPLSALVGQ
;
A
#
# COMPACT_ATOMS: atom_id res chain seq x y z
N MET A 1 -32.75 -57.92 -36.89
CA MET A 1 -32.65 -57.05 -35.70
C MET A 1 -31.59 -56.00 -36.00
N ARG A 2 -31.92 -54.84 -36.59
CA ARG A 2 -32.36 -53.56 -35.97
C ARG A 2 -31.44 -53.03 -34.85
N THR A 3 -30.70 -51.96 -35.21
CA THR A 3 -30.47 -50.66 -34.49
C THR A 3 -29.60 -50.67 -33.22
N ALA A 4 -28.77 -49.66 -32.89
CA ALA A 4 -28.43 -48.36 -33.47
C ALA A 4 -27.16 -47.77 -32.79
N ASP A 5 -26.46 -46.90 -33.52
CA ASP A 5 -25.81 -45.60 -33.19
C ASP A 5 -24.83 -45.38 -31.99
N PRO A 6 -23.80 -44.51 -32.14
CA PRO A 6 -22.66 -44.34 -31.25
C PRO A 6 -22.82 -43.19 -30.23
N GLY A 7 -22.18 -43.33 -29.07
CA GLY A 7 -22.19 -42.33 -28.00
C GLY A 7 -20.79 -41.89 -27.60
N SER A 8 -20.43 -40.68 -28.01
CA SER A 8 -19.29 -39.88 -27.54
C SER A 8 -19.11 -39.91 -26.03
N SER A 9 -17.88 -39.99 -25.56
CA SER A 9 -17.49 -39.50 -24.24
C SER A 9 -16.10 -38.88 -24.30
N ASP A 10 -16.12 -37.65 -24.78
CA ASP A 10 -15.28 -36.54 -24.35
C ASP A 10 -14.96 -36.62 -22.84
N SER A 11 -13.69 -36.84 -22.47
CA SER A 11 -13.16 -36.63 -21.10
C SER A 11 -11.63 -36.76 -20.97
N ARG A 12 -10.85 -36.34 -21.97
CA ARG A 12 -9.44 -35.98 -21.72
C ARG A 12 -9.27 -34.48 -21.59
N ARG A 13 -10.02 -33.95 -20.62
CA ARG A 13 -9.93 -32.57 -20.14
C ARG A 13 -8.65 -32.46 -19.32
N ALA A 14 -7.56 -32.08 -19.98
CA ALA A 14 -6.37 -31.61 -19.30
C ALA A 14 -6.76 -30.48 -18.32
N PRO A 15 -6.29 -30.48 -17.07
CA PRO A 15 -6.41 -29.29 -16.24
C PRO A 15 -5.55 -28.22 -16.92
N ARG A 16 -6.20 -27.30 -17.63
CA ARG A 16 -5.58 -26.06 -18.09
C ARG A 16 -5.00 -25.41 -16.84
N ARG A 17 -3.68 -25.52 -16.67
CA ARG A 17 -2.90 -24.70 -15.75
C ARG A 17 -3.23 -23.27 -16.12
N ARG A 18 -4.19 -22.68 -15.41
CA ARG A 18 -4.33 -21.24 -15.38
C ARG A 18 -2.95 -20.75 -14.93
N PRO A 19 -2.26 -19.89 -15.70
CA PRO A 19 -1.20 -19.10 -15.09
C PRO A 19 -1.86 -18.45 -13.87
N SER A 20 -1.38 -18.79 -12.69
CA SER A 20 -1.63 -18.02 -11.49
C SER A 20 -0.95 -16.69 -11.76
N TRP A 21 -1.64 -15.79 -12.46
CA TRP A 21 -1.33 -14.38 -12.37
C TRP A 21 -1.23 -14.11 -10.88
N PRO A 22 -0.12 -13.52 -10.39
CA PRO A 22 -0.09 -13.11 -9.01
C PRO A 22 -1.35 -12.28 -8.82
N VAL A 23 -2.22 -12.72 -7.92
CA VAL A 23 -3.22 -11.84 -7.36
C VAL A 23 -2.44 -10.58 -7.03
N LEU A 24 -2.80 -9.47 -7.69
CA LEU A 24 -2.39 -8.14 -7.29
C LEU A 24 -2.95 -7.99 -5.88
N THR A 25 -2.23 -8.55 -4.91
CA THR A 25 -2.36 -8.13 -3.55
C THR A 25 -1.84 -6.70 -3.63
N THR A 26 -2.79 -5.78 -3.71
CA THR A 26 -2.59 -4.34 -3.70
C THR A 26 -2.17 -3.88 -2.30
N ALA A 27 -2.35 -4.73 -1.29
CA ALA A 27 -1.91 -4.56 0.10
C ALA A 27 -0.38 -4.48 0.33
N PRO A 28 0.51 -5.33 -0.24
CA PRO A 28 1.96 -5.28 0.01
C PRO A 28 2.67 -4.01 -0.42
N ALA A 29 2.08 -3.15 -1.25
CA ALA A 29 2.67 -1.85 -1.55
C ALA A 29 2.33 -0.81 -0.47
N VAL A 30 1.12 -0.90 0.11
CA VAL A 30 0.62 0.06 1.12
C VAL A 30 1.00 -0.38 2.54
N ASN A 31 1.06 -1.68 2.82
CA ASN A 31 1.49 -2.24 4.10
C ASN A 31 2.87 -1.74 4.57
N PRO A 32 3.95 -1.76 3.76
CA PRO A 32 5.25 -1.25 4.21
C PRO A 32 5.22 0.26 4.45
N VAL A 33 4.40 1.01 3.70
CA VAL A 33 4.19 2.44 3.93
C VAL A 33 3.50 2.64 5.28
N LEU A 34 2.41 1.92 5.55
CA LEU A 34 1.69 1.98 6.83
C LEU A 34 2.55 1.53 8.01
N ASP A 35 3.36 0.49 7.85
CA ASP A 35 4.23 -0.03 8.90
C ASP A 35 5.31 1.01 9.27
N LEU A 36 5.94 1.61 8.25
CA LEU A 36 6.93 2.67 8.44
C LEU A 36 6.32 3.92 9.10
N LEU A 37 5.09 4.30 8.72
CA LEU A 37 4.35 5.39 9.37
C LEU A 37 4.05 5.08 10.85
N LYS A 38 3.60 3.86 11.16
CA LYS A 38 3.34 3.42 12.54
C LYS A 38 4.62 3.40 13.37
N GLN A 39 5.74 2.94 12.81
CA GLN A 39 7.04 2.98 13.49
C GLN A 39 7.47 4.42 13.76
N GLY A 40 7.34 5.31 12.78
CA GLY A 40 7.60 6.75 12.94
C GLY A 40 6.73 7.37 14.04
N GLU A 41 5.42 7.12 14.02
CA GLU A 41 4.47 7.60 15.03
C GLU A 41 4.83 7.09 16.43
N SER A 42 5.18 5.82 16.57
CA SER A 42 5.62 5.23 17.84
C SER A 42 6.88 5.92 18.39
N GLN A 43 7.85 6.22 17.52
CA GLN A 43 9.07 6.92 17.92
C GLN A 43 8.82 8.40 18.28
N ILE A 44 7.96 9.10 17.54
CA ILE A 44 7.49 10.46 17.87
C ILE A 44 6.83 10.46 19.25
N ASN A 45 5.90 9.53 19.48
CA ASN A 45 5.19 9.38 20.75
C ASN A 45 6.14 9.07 21.90
N GLY A 46 7.14 8.20 21.66
CA GLY A 46 8.22 7.88 22.58
C GLY A 46 9.23 9.02 22.83
N GLY A 47 9.07 10.18 22.18
CA GLY A 47 9.96 11.35 22.36
C GLY A 47 11.25 11.29 21.53
N ASN A 48 11.41 10.27 20.69
CA ASN A 48 12.56 10.07 19.84
C ASN A 48 12.31 10.62 18.43
N LEU A 49 12.19 11.94 18.31
CA LEU A 49 11.92 12.60 17.03
C LEU A 49 13.03 12.34 16.00
N GLN A 50 14.31 12.38 16.41
CA GLN A 50 15.43 12.09 15.50
C GLN A 50 15.34 10.66 14.92
N ALA A 51 15.02 9.67 15.77
CA ALA A 51 14.83 8.30 15.33
C ALA A 51 13.64 8.22 14.37
N ALA A 52 12.54 8.92 14.68
CA ALA A 52 11.37 8.95 13.82
C ALA A 52 11.70 9.53 12.45
N LEU A 53 12.46 10.62 12.37
CA LEU A 53 12.89 11.19 11.09
C LEU A 53 13.81 10.26 10.32
N ASN A 54 14.72 9.55 11.01
CA ASN A 54 15.55 8.53 10.36
C ASN A 54 14.72 7.37 9.79
N THR A 55 13.72 6.90 10.55
CA THR A 55 12.79 5.85 10.11
C THR A 55 11.94 6.35 8.93
N LEU A 56 11.35 7.55 9.07
CA LEU A 56 10.52 8.19 8.06
C LEU A 56 11.34 8.63 6.84
N GLY A 57 12.66 8.75 6.92
CA GLY A 57 13.57 9.01 5.80
C GLY A 57 13.51 7.92 4.72
N GLY A 58 13.04 6.71 5.04
CA GLY A 58 12.75 5.66 4.06
C GLY A 58 11.41 5.85 3.31
N PHE A 59 10.54 6.73 3.79
CA PHE A 59 9.22 6.98 3.22
C PHE A 59 9.24 7.41 1.75
N PRO A 60 10.09 8.35 1.28
CA PRO A 60 10.07 8.81 -0.11
C PRO A 60 10.29 7.65 -1.10
N ALA A 61 11.22 6.75 -0.81
CA ALA A 61 11.52 5.60 -1.67
C ALA A 61 10.39 4.57 -1.69
N LEU A 62 9.69 4.37 -0.57
CA LEU A 62 8.50 3.52 -0.51
C LEU A 62 7.31 4.17 -1.22
N TRP A 63 7.08 5.46 -1.00
CA TRP A 63 6.01 6.23 -1.61
C TRP A 63 6.10 6.17 -3.14
N GLN A 64 7.28 6.40 -3.72
CA GLN A 64 7.49 6.29 -5.17
C GLN A 64 7.05 4.94 -5.77
N LYS A 65 7.17 3.84 -5.01
CA LYS A 65 6.73 2.50 -5.43
C LYS A 65 5.24 2.28 -5.17
N ALA A 66 4.71 2.84 -4.09
CA ALA A 66 3.34 2.63 -3.65
C ALA A 66 2.33 3.57 -4.35
N SER A 67 2.72 4.80 -4.66
CA SER A 67 1.91 5.82 -5.36
C SER A 67 1.15 5.31 -6.58
N PRO A 68 1.78 4.65 -7.58
CA PRO A 68 1.06 4.15 -8.75
C PRO A 68 0.03 3.06 -8.41
N VAL A 69 0.16 2.40 -7.26
CA VAL A 69 -0.80 1.42 -6.75
C VAL A 69 -1.90 2.10 -5.92
N ILE A 70 -1.55 3.10 -5.11
CA ILE A 70 -2.46 3.84 -4.24
C ILE A 70 -3.36 4.78 -5.05
N GLN A 71 -2.85 5.42 -6.10
CA GLN A 71 -3.60 6.37 -6.92
C GLN A 71 -4.95 5.83 -7.43
N PRO A 72 -5.02 4.68 -8.12
CA PRO A 72 -6.30 4.14 -8.56
C PRO A 72 -7.21 3.67 -7.41
N LEU A 73 -6.65 3.29 -6.26
CA LEU A 73 -7.43 2.87 -5.08
C LEU A 73 -8.01 4.06 -4.34
N ALA A 74 -7.24 5.15 -4.26
CA ALA A 74 -7.59 6.36 -3.54
C ALA A 74 -8.67 7.18 -4.24
N GLY A 75 -8.78 7.08 -5.57
CA GLY A 75 -9.76 7.81 -6.36
C GLY A 75 -9.76 9.30 -6.01
N ASP A 76 -10.91 9.84 -5.60
CA ASP A 76 -11.08 11.24 -5.22
C ASP A 76 -10.27 11.69 -4.00
N LYS A 77 -9.81 10.74 -3.16
CA LYS A 77 -8.97 11.04 -2.00
C LYS A 77 -7.49 11.17 -2.36
N TRP A 78 -7.09 10.74 -3.56
CA TRP A 78 -5.69 10.75 -4.00
C TRP A 78 -4.99 12.11 -3.79
N PRO A 79 -5.56 13.27 -4.19
CA PRO A 79 -4.89 14.55 -4.02
C PRO A 79 -4.61 14.88 -2.56
N ALA A 80 -5.47 14.46 -1.63
CA ALA A 80 -5.25 14.67 -0.20
C ALA A 80 -4.11 13.78 0.34
N ILE A 81 -4.06 12.52 -0.11
CA ILE A 81 -3.01 11.57 0.27
C ILE A 81 -1.67 12.00 -0.28
N ASP A 82 -1.60 12.33 -1.57
CA ASP A 82 -0.35 12.76 -2.21
C ASP A 82 0.18 14.06 -1.60
N ASN A 83 -0.68 15.05 -1.32
CA ASN A 83 -0.26 16.26 -0.61
C ASN A 83 0.29 15.98 0.79
N ALA A 84 -0.33 15.06 1.55
CA ALA A 84 0.19 14.66 2.86
C ALA A 84 1.52 13.90 2.73
N ALA A 85 1.67 13.06 1.72
CA ALA A 85 2.90 12.32 1.46
C ALA A 85 4.05 13.26 1.08
N GLN A 86 3.80 14.22 0.19
CA GLN A 86 4.77 15.24 -0.20
C GLN A 86 5.21 16.11 0.98
N ARG A 87 4.28 16.44 1.90
CA ARG A 87 4.62 17.12 3.16
C ARG A 87 5.56 16.27 4.02
N LEU A 88 5.29 14.99 4.15
CA LEU A 88 6.14 14.07 4.91
C LEU A 88 7.52 13.90 4.26
N ILE A 89 7.58 13.81 2.92
CA ILE A 89 8.84 13.75 2.16
C ILE A 89 9.67 15.00 2.42
N LYS A 90 9.07 16.19 2.25
CA LYS A 90 9.77 17.47 2.51
C LYS A 90 10.20 17.61 3.96
N MET A 91 9.43 17.04 4.88
CA MET A 91 9.74 17.05 6.31
C MET A 91 11.02 16.26 6.60
N VAL A 92 11.16 15.06 6.03
CA VAL A 92 12.34 14.21 6.26
C VAL A 92 13.56 14.62 5.43
N ASP A 93 13.38 15.39 4.34
CA ASP A 93 14.43 15.84 3.44
C ASP A 93 15.19 17.09 3.94
N GLY A 94 15.07 17.43 5.22
CA GLY A 94 15.82 18.53 5.85
C GLY A 94 14.96 19.67 6.41
N SER A 95 13.67 19.45 6.61
CA SER A 95 12.94 20.29 7.57
C SER A 95 13.30 19.83 8.98
N ASP A 96 13.34 20.75 9.95
CA ASP A 96 13.44 20.45 11.39
C ASP A 96 12.02 20.52 11.99
N PRO A 97 11.14 19.53 11.74
CA PRO A 97 9.77 19.58 12.22
C PRO A 97 9.74 19.43 13.74
N THR A 98 8.74 20.04 14.37
CA THR A 98 8.41 19.73 15.75
C THR A 98 7.75 18.35 15.87
N LYS A 99 7.77 17.77 17.07
CA LYS A 99 7.04 16.53 17.39
C LYS A 99 5.57 16.59 16.94
N ALA A 100 4.92 17.73 17.14
CA ALA A 100 3.52 17.94 16.78
C ALA A 100 3.30 17.94 15.26
N GLU A 101 4.20 18.57 14.50
CA GLU A 101 4.15 18.58 13.04
C GLU A 101 4.38 17.17 12.48
N ALA A 102 5.39 16.47 12.98
CA ALA A 102 5.68 15.09 12.57
C ALA A 102 4.51 14.16 12.87
N SER A 103 3.93 14.24 14.07
CA SER A 103 2.75 13.45 14.43
C SER A 103 1.56 13.76 13.52
N SER A 104 1.30 15.04 13.26
CA SER A 104 0.16 15.45 12.41
C SER A 104 0.34 14.98 10.96
N ALA A 105 1.56 15.05 10.42
CA ALA A 105 1.86 14.59 9.07
C ALA A 105 1.68 13.07 8.95
N VAL A 106 2.18 12.30 9.93
CA VAL A 106 2.07 10.84 9.94
C VAL A 106 0.62 10.40 10.12
N SER A 107 -0.09 10.88 11.14
CA SER A 107 -1.48 10.48 11.39
C SER A 107 -2.42 10.96 10.25
N GLY A 108 -2.15 12.12 9.66
CA GLY A 108 -2.88 12.66 8.50
C GLY A 108 -2.75 11.81 7.24
N LEU A 109 -1.65 11.06 7.10
CA LEU A 109 -1.44 10.11 6.00
C LEU A 109 -1.97 8.71 6.33
N MET A 110 -1.78 8.25 7.57
CA MET A 110 -2.23 6.92 8.00
C MET A 110 -3.74 6.75 7.91
N GLY A 111 -4.53 7.78 8.23
CA GLY A 111 -5.99 7.71 8.17
C GLY A 111 -6.51 7.29 6.80
N PRO A 112 -6.24 8.06 5.72
CA PRO A 112 -6.69 7.69 4.39
C PRO A 112 -5.98 6.43 3.85
N LEU A 113 -4.70 6.18 4.15
CA LEU A 113 -4.03 4.95 3.72
C LEU A 113 -4.63 3.68 4.37
N SER A 114 -4.97 3.75 5.66
CA SER A 114 -5.59 2.62 6.37
C SER A 114 -6.99 2.33 5.84
N ALA A 115 -7.73 3.38 5.46
CA ALA A 115 -9.03 3.24 4.82
C ALA A 115 -8.96 2.49 3.47
N LEU A 116 -7.82 2.55 2.77
CA LEU A 116 -7.60 1.83 1.50
C LEU A 116 -7.23 0.36 1.69
N VAL A 117 -6.55 0.00 2.79
CA VAL A 117 -6.14 -1.38 3.08
C VAL A 117 -7.23 -2.16 3.82
N GLY A 118 -8.12 -1.46 4.52
CA GLY A 118 -9.27 -2.07 5.21
C GLY A 118 -10.48 -2.35 4.33
N GLN A 119 -10.40 -2.16 3.00
CA GLN A 119 -11.48 -2.47 2.05
C GLN A 119 -11.43 -3.91 1.56
#